data_AF-A0A933J2X7-F1
#
_entry.id   AF-A0A933J2X7-F1
#
_cell.length_a   1.000
_cell.length_b   1.000
_cell.length_c   1.000
_cell.angle_alpha   90.00
_cell.angle_beta   90.00
_cell.angle_gamma   90.00
#
_symmetry.space_group_name_H-M   'P 1'
#
loop_
_entity.id
_entity.type
_entity.pdbx_description
1 polymer ?
#
loop_
_entity_poly.entity_id
_entity_poly.type
_entity_poly.pdbx_seq_one_letter_code
_entity_poly.pdbx_strand_id
1 'polypeptide(L)'
;MTALVAFVQTYAIWLYLFCALGILVGIKILADARRLARTTLFSLEQERAGERTFRAIILIIVLLVAMGAITTVSAVLAPVMPVQESPIVRGPTATLAAVIFPTSTPPPSVTPTLIKPTETPFSTSTPVTITPTRAAVRATAPVVPATAAPAFRLPAPTITGPVPNGVVVIGESRANIDLRFQWTWICSQCVLGPEDRFVVVVTFLDKTTSAPKTIGGGTVGNYLTMADIVRGSGTEVWHQAKDDAYQWYVQVKRGEQPLTPASETWKFVWH
;
A
#
# COMPACT_ATOMS: atom_id res chain seq x y z
N MET A 1 -30.95 28.94 8.92
CA MET A 1 -30.24 29.55 7.76
C MET A 1 -29.18 30.56 8.22
N THR A 2 -29.47 31.42 9.19
CA THR A 2 -28.51 32.39 9.77
C THR A 2 -27.29 31.75 10.44
N ALA A 3 -27.46 30.63 11.14
CA ALA A 3 -26.36 29.94 11.82
C ALA A 3 -25.24 29.45 10.87
N LEU A 4 -25.59 29.01 9.66
CA LEU A 4 -24.61 28.57 8.66
C LEU A 4 -23.81 29.76 8.14
N VAL A 5 -24.46 30.89 7.86
CA VAL A 5 -23.79 32.11 7.40
C VAL A 5 -22.84 32.65 8.47
N ALA A 6 -23.28 32.67 9.74
CA ALA A 6 -22.44 33.08 10.87
C ALA A 6 -21.21 32.15 11.05
N PHE A 7 -21.38 30.84 10.88
CA PHE A 7 -20.28 29.88 10.91
C PHE A 7 -19.27 30.14 9.77
N VAL A 8 -19.75 30.30 8.54
CA VAL A 8 -18.90 30.58 7.37
C VAL A 8 -18.14 31.89 7.57
N GLN A 9 -18.78 32.93 8.11
CA GLN A 9 -18.13 34.21 8.37
C GLN A 9 -17.06 34.12 9.47
N THR A 10 -17.31 33.35 10.53
CA THR A 10 -16.36 33.14 11.64
C THR A 10 -15.11 32.39 11.17
N TYR A 11 -15.28 31.39 10.31
CA TYR A 11 -14.19 30.52 9.85
C TYR A 11 -13.69 30.83 8.43
N ALA A 12 -14.11 31.96 7.82
CA ALA A 12 -13.80 32.29 6.43
C ALA A 12 -12.29 32.23 6.14
N ILE A 13 -11.48 32.84 7.01
CA ILE A 13 -10.01 32.88 6.87
C ILE A 13 -9.43 31.45 6.87
N TRP A 14 -9.87 30.60 7.79
CA TRP A 14 -9.42 29.21 7.89
C TRP A 14 -9.83 28.37 6.67
N LEU A 15 -11.04 28.58 6.17
CA LEU A 15 -11.53 27.91 4.96
C LEU A 15 -10.73 28.33 3.73
N TYR A 16 -10.37 29.61 3.60
CA TYR A 16 -9.50 30.09 2.52
C TYR A 16 -8.09 29.49 2.60
N LEU A 17 -7.50 29.43 3.79
CA LEU A 17 -6.18 28.81 3.97
C LEU A 17 -6.21 27.33 3.60
N PHE A 18 -7.25 26.59 3.99
CA PHE A 18 -7.40 25.18 3.64
C PHE A 18 -7.58 24.98 2.12
N CYS A 19 -8.40 25.81 1.47
CA CYS A 19 -8.56 25.77 0.02
C CYS A 19 -7.26 26.10 -0.71
N ALA A 20 -6.54 27.14 -0.28
CA ALA A 20 -5.26 27.54 -0.87
C ALA A 20 -4.21 26.42 -0.73
N LEU A 21 -4.11 25.79 0.45
CA LEU A 21 -3.22 24.66 0.68
C LEU A 21 -3.58 23.46 -0.21
N GLY A 22 -4.87 23.14 -0.30
CA GLY A 22 -5.35 22.06 -1.17
C GLY A 22 -5.02 22.31 -2.65
N ILE A 23 -5.14 23.55 -3.12
CA ILE A 23 -4.76 23.93 -4.49
C ILE A 23 -3.24 23.75 -4.70
N LEU A 24 -2.40 24.17 -3.74
CA LEU A 24 -0.95 23.98 -3.82
C LEU A 24 -0.57 22.49 -3.90
N VAL A 25 -1.21 21.64 -3.09
CA VAL A 25 -1.02 20.19 -3.14
C VAL A 25 -1.46 19.64 -4.49
N GLY A 26 -2.62 20.07 -5.01
CA GLY A 26 -3.10 19.68 -6.34
C GLY A 26 -2.12 20.06 -7.46
N ILE A 27 -1.56 21.27 -7.41
CA ILE A 27 -0.55 21.74 -8.38
C ILE A 27 0.72 20.89 -8.30
N LYS A 28 1.18 20.54 -7.09
CA LYS A 28 2.34 19.66 -6.90
C LYS A 28 2.11 18.30 -7.56
N ILE A 29 0.97 17.66 -7.28
CA ILE A 29 0.62 16.35 -7.87
C ILE A 29 0.55 16.45 -9.41
N LEU A 30 -0.03 17.53 -9.93
CA LEU A 30 -0.10 17.76 -11.37
C LEU A 30 1.28 17.94 -12.01
N ALA A 31 2.20 18.65 -11.34
CA ALA A 31 3.57 18.83 -11.80
C ALA A 31 4.34 17.50 -11.80
N ASP A 32 4.18 16.69 -10.75
CA ASP A 32 4.81 15.37 -10.66
C ASP A 32 4.28 14.42 -11.73
N ALA A 33 2.96 14.39 -11.96
CA ALA A 33 2.35 13.59 -13.01
C ALA A 33 2.82 14.00 -14.42
N ARG A 34 2.99 15.30 -14.68
CA ARG A 34 3.55 15.81 -15.94
C ARG A 34 5.02 15.44 -16.13
N ARG A 35 5.81 15.43 -15.05
CA ARG A 35 7.21 14.98 -15.11
C ARG A 35 7.28 13.50 -15.49
N LEU A 36 6.46 12.66 -14.85
CA LEU A 36 6.38 11.23 -15.16
C LEU A 36 5.96 10.98 -16.62
N ALA A 37 4.94 11.68 -17.11
CA ALA A 37 4.47 11.53 -18.48
C ALA A 37 5.53 11.87 -19.55
N ARG A 38 6.51 12.71 -19.25
CA ARG A 38 7.62 13.03 -20.17
C ARG A 38 8.71 11.96 -20.21
N THR A 39 8.80 11.13 -19.17
CA THR A 39 9.86 10.12 -19.02
C THR A 39 9.43 8.71 -19.41
N THR A 40 8.13 8.47 -19.60
CA THR A 40 7.58 7.15 -19.93
C THR A 40 7.63 6.90 -21.44
N LEU A 41 8.19 5.76 -21.87
CA LEU A 41 8.22 5.34 -23.28
C LEU A 41 7.06 4.41 -23.65
N PHE A 42 6.34 3.86 -22.67
CA PHE A 42 5.26 2.91 -22.90
C PHE A 42 3.88 3.58 -22.78
N SER A 43 3.01 3.32 -23.77
CA SER A 43 1.64 3.84 -23.81
C SER A 43 0.82 3.48 -22.56
N LEU A 44 1.01 2.27 -22.01
CA LEU A 44 0.34 1.84 -20.77
C LEU A 44 0.73 2.67 -19.54
N GLU A 45 1.96 3.16 -19.48
CA GLU A 45 2.40 4.04 -18.38
C GLU A 45 1.83 5.45 -18.57
N GLN A 46 1.68 5.89 -19.82
CA GLN A 46 1.08 7.17 -20.17
C GLN A 46 -0.41 7.22 -19.80
N GLU A 47 -1.16 6.13 -19.98
CA GLU A 47 -2.57 6.04 -19.58
C GLU A 47 -2.73 6.18 -18.06
N ARG A 48 -1.88 5.50 -17.28
CA ARG A 48 -1.86 5.65 -15.81
C ARG A 48 -1.47 7.06 -15.36
N ALA A 49 -0.52 7.70 -16.03
CA ALA A 49 -0.17 9.08 -15.74
C ALA A 49 -1.35 10.02 -16.04
N GLY A 50 -2.10 9.76 -17.12
CA GLY A 50 -3.32 10.47 -17.48
C GLY A 50 -4.38 10.43 -16.38
N GLU A 51 -4.68 9.27 -15.83
CA GLU A 51 -5.68 9.14 -14.77
C GLU A 51 -5.31 9.95 -13.51
N ARG A 52 -4.02 9.97 -13.14
CA ARG A 52 -3.52 10.79 -12.02
C ARG A 52 -3.66 12.29 -12.30
N THR A 53 -3.38 12.73 -13.53
CA THR A 53 -3.58 14.15 -13.89
C THR A 53 -5.04 14.57 -13.81
N PHE A 54 -5.96 13.70 -14.26
CA PHE A 54 -7.39 13.99 -14.24
C PHE A 54 -7.93 14.14 -12.81
N ARG A 55 -7.54 13.24 -11.90
CA ARG A 55 -7.90 13.33 -10.48
C ARG A 55 -7.38 14.62 -9.83
N ALA A 56 -6.14 15.02 -10.13
CA ALA A 56 -5.56 16.27 -9.61
C ALA A 56 -6.31 17.50 -10.14
N ILE A 57 -6.67 17.52 -11.43
CA ILE A 57 -7.44 18.61 -12.03
C ILE A 57 -8.83 18.72 -11.40
N ILE A 58 -9.54 17.61 -11.21
CA ILE A 58 -10.85 17.60 -10.55
C ILE A 58 -10.73 18.19 -9.14
N LEU A 59 -9.72 17.76 -8.36
CA LEU A 59 -9.51 18.27 -7.01
C LEU A 59 -9.30 19.79 -6.99
N ILE A 60 -8.48 20.33 -7.91
CA ILE A 60 -8.24 21.77 -8.04
C ILE A 60 -9.55 22.50 -8.39
N ILE A 61 -10.32 21.98 -9.35
CA ILE A 61 -11.60 22.58 -9.77
C ILE A 61 -12.60 22.60 -8.61
N VAL A 62 -12.75 21.49 -7.88
CA VAL A 62 -13.65 21.39 -6.73
C VAL A 62 -13.27 22.42 -5.65
N LEU A 63 -11.98 22.56 -5.36
CA LEU A 63 -11.51 23.56 -4.39
C LEU A 63 -11.73 25.00 -4.86
N LEU A 64 -11.55 25.29 -6.14
CA LEU A 64 -11.86 26.61 -6.72
C LEU A 64 -13.36 26.92 -6.62
N VAL A 65 -14.22 25.95 -6.92
CA VAL A 65 -15.68 26.11 -6.77
C VAL A 65 -16.05 26.33 -5.30
N ALA A 66 -15.46 25.57 -4.38
CA ALA A 66 -15.68 25.77 -2.95
C ALA A 66 -15.24 27.18 -2.49
N MET A 67 -14.09 27.65 -2.95
CA MET A 67 -13.61 29.00 -2.68
C MET A 67 -14.57 30.07 -3.24
N GLY A 68 -15.09 29.87 -4.45
CA GLY A 68 -16.12 30.72 -5.07
C GLY A 68 -17.46 30.71 -4.31
N ALA A 69 -17.85 29.57 -3.74
CA ALA A 69 -19.03 29.48 -2.89
C ALA A 69 -18.85 30.27 -1.59
N ILE A 70 -17.67 30.21 -0.97
CA ILE A 70 -17.39 30.98 0.26
C ILE A 70 -17.38 32.48 -0.03
N THR A 71 -16.76 32.92 -1.12
CA THR A 71 -16.74 34.34 -1.50
C THR A 71 -18.13 34.87 -1.82
N THR A 72 -18.94 34.11 -2.57
CA THR A 72 -20.32 34.52 -2.90
C THR A 72 -21.20 34.62 -1.65
N VAL A 73 -21.11 33.66 -0.71
CA VAL A 73 -21.83 33.76 0.58
C VAL A 73 -21.35 34.98 1.38
N SER A 74 -20.05 35.23 1.46
CA SER A 74 -19.52 36.35 2.24
C SER A 74 -19.80 37.72 1.61
N ALA A 75 -19.82 37.84 0.28
CA ALA A 75 -19.96 39.12 -0.41
C ALA A 75 -21.43 39.48 -0.70
N VAL A 76 -22.27 38.48 -1.00
CA VAL A 76 -23.66 38.70 -1.44
C VAL A 76 -24.65 38.48 -0.30
N LEU A 77 -24.49 37.42 0.51
CA LEU A 77 -25.46 37.08 1.55
C LEU A 77 -25.24 37.86 2.85
N ALA A 78 -23.98 38.15 3.20
CA ALA A 78 -23.67 38.89 4.43
C ALA A 78 -24.30 40.29 4.52
N PRO A 79 -24.26 41.16 3.48
CA PRO A 79 -24.84 42.50 3.57
C PRO A 79 -26.38 42.54 3.57
N VAL A 80 -27.04 41.47 3.12
CA VAL A 80 -28.52 41.39 3.06
C VAL A 80 -29.12 40.94 4.40
N MET A 81 -28.32 40.33 5.27
CA MET A 81 -28.78 39.87 6.57
C MET A 81 -28.80 41.03 7.57
N PRO A 82 -29.91 41.24 8.31
CA PRO A 82 -29.95 42.26 9.36
C PRO A 82 -28.87 41.93 10.38
N VAL A 83 -28.02 42.91 10.67
CA VAL A 83 -26.95 42.81 11.67
C VAL A 83 -27.62 42.43 12.99
N GLN A 84 -27.52 41.16 13.39
CA GLN A 84 -27.79 40.79 14.77
C GLN A 84 -26.69 41.45 15.58
N GLU A 85 -27.03 42.56 16.25
CA GLU A 85 -26.22 43.13 17.31
C GLU A 85 -25.88 41.99 18.27
N SER A 86 -24.67 41.44 18.13
CA SER A 86 -24.17 40.46 19.08
C SER A 86 -24.12 41.21 20.40
N PRO A 87 -24.84 40.77 21.45
CA PRO A 87 -24.81 41.46 22.73
C PRO A 87 -23.34 41.54 23.11
N ILE A 88 -22.84 42.76 23.23
CA ILE A 88 -21.49 43.04 23.70
C ILE A 88 -21.42 42.34 25.06
N VAL A 89 -20.80 41.17 25.10
CA VAL A 89 -20.44 40.52 26.35
C VAL A 89 -19.42 41.47 26.96
N ARG A 90 -19.89 42.40 27.80
CA ARG A 90 -19.05 43.10 28.75
C ARG A 90 -18.33 41.98 29.50
N GLY A 91 -17.06 41.77 29.16
CA GLY A 91 -16.21 40.88 29.95
C GLY A 91 -16.35 41.30 31.41
N PRO A 92 -16.54 40.36 32.35
CA PRO A 92 -16.63 40.71 33.76
C PRO A 92 -15.40 41.54 34.09
N THR A 93 -15.62 42.77 34.55
CA THR A 93 -14.58 43.62 35.11
C THR A 93 -13.76 42.77 36.07
N ALA A 94 -12.47 42.57 35.76
CA ALA A 94 -11.56 41.81 36.58
C ALA A 94 -11.53 42.45 37.97
N THR A 95 -12.32 41.90 38.88
CA THR A 95 -12.24 42.22 40.30
C THR A 95 -10.94 41.56 40.73
N LEU A 96 -9.94 42.38 41.07
CA LEU A 96 -8.65 41.96 41.60
C LEU A 96 -8.89 41.10 42.84
N ALA A 97 -8.94 39.78 42.66
CA ALA A 97 -8.97 38.83 43.75
C ALA A 97 -7.64 38.93 44.51
N ALA A 98 -7.73 39.07 45.83
CA ALA A 98 -6.60 39.18 46.73
C ALA A 98 -5.61 38.02 46.49
N VAL A 99 -4.33 38.39 46.33
CA VAL A 99 -3.21 37.46 46.25
C VAL A 99 -3.14 36.68 47.56
N ILE A 100 -3.52 35.41 47.54
CA ILE A 100 -3.28 34.47 48.62
C ILE A 100 -1.97 33.74 48.28
N PHE A 101 -0.95 33.93 49.11
CA PHE A 101 0.34 33.28 48.93
C PHE A 101 0.19 31.74 49.06
N PRO A 102 0.72 30.95 48.12
CA PRO A 102 0.73 29.50 48.25
C PRO A 102 1.71 29.07 49.35
N THR A 103 1.21 28.36 50.34
CA THR A 103 2.00 27.68 51.37
C THR A 103 2.91 26.62 50.73
N SER A 104 4.20 26.67 51.03
CA SER A 104 5.21 25.74 50.51
C SER A 104 5.00 24.32 51.03
N THR A 105 4.49 23.43 50.19
CA THR A 105 4.49 21.98 50.44
C THR A 105 5.84 21.39 50.02
N PRO A 106 6.52 20.60 50.89
CA PRO A 106 7.84 20.03 50.58
C PRO A 106 7.76 18.96 49.46
N PRO A 107 8.84 18.81 48.66
CA PRO A 107 8.87 17.88 47.53
C PRO A 107 8.97 16.42 48.02
N PRO A 108 8.24 15.46 47.41
CA PRO A 108 8.49 14.05 47.64
C PRO A 108 9.82 13.61 47.02
N SER A 109 10.56 12.85 47.82
CA SER A 109 11.87 12.24 47.55
C SER A 109 11.89 11.41 46.26
N VAL A 110 12.87 11.69 45.41
CA VAL A 110 13.16 10.89 44.21
C VAL A 110 13.95 9.66 44.63
N THR A 111 13.41 8.46 44.39
CA THR A 111 14.16 7.21 44.48
C THR A 111 14.72 6.88 43.10
N PRO A 112 16.05 6.90 42.89
CA PRO A 112 16.63 6.41 41.64
C PRO A 112 16.64 4.87 41.65
N THR A 113 15.83 4.25 40.79
CA THR A 113 15.97 2.82 40.50
C THR A 113 17.07 2.63 39.46
N LEU A 114 18.19 2.09 39.95
CA LEU A 114 19.37 1.67 39.22
C LEU A 114 19.17 0.26 38.63
N ILE A 115 19.05 0.11 37.30
CA ILE A 115 19.30 -1.14 36.54
C ILE A 115 19.15 -0.85 35.04
N LYS A 116 19.95 -1.33 34.08
CA LYS A 116 21.23 -2.08 33.98
C LYS A 116 21.62 -1.94 32.48
N PRO A 117 22.86 -1.63 32.09
CA PRO A 117 23.26 -1.71 30.70
C PRO A 117 23.47 -3.18 30.33
N THR A 118 22.74 -3.68 29.33
CA THR A 118 23.12 -4.91 28.63
C THR A 118 23.60 -4.50 27.26
N GLU A 119 24.89 -4.21 27.16
CA GLU A 119 25.61 -4.20 25.90
C GLU A 119 25.64 -5.63 25.36
N THR A 120 25.13 -5.83 24.15
CA THR A 120 25.35 -7.05 23.39
C THR A 120 26.31 -6.69 22.26
N PRO A 121 27.55 -7.19 22.25
CA PRO A 121 28.43 -7.04 21.10
C PRO A 121 27.93 -7.99 20.01
N PHE A 122 27.63 -7.48 18.81
CA PHE A 122 27.49 -8.33 17.63
C PHE A 122 28.35 -7.83 16.48
N SER A 123 29.09 -8.79 15.94
CA SER A 123 30.27 -8.73 15.10
C SER A 123 30.19 -7.82 13.88
N THR A 124 31.22 -6.98 13.74
CA THR A 124 31.71 -6.45 12.46
C THR A 124 32.01 -7.61 11.52
N SER A 125 31.21 -7.82 10.48
CA SER A 125 31.61 -8.65 9.35
C SER A 125 32.53 -7.84 8.44
N THR A 126 33.77 -8.27 8.36
CA THR A 126 34.75 -7.80 7.39
C THR A 126 34.22 -8.06 5.96
N PRO A 127 34.22 -7.10 5.04
CA PRO A 127 33.99 -7.39 3.64
C PRO A 127 35.18 -8.19 3.11
N VAL A 128 34.98 -9.49 2.87
CA VAL A 128 35.92 -10.28 2.08
C VAL A 128 35.70 -9.92 0.61
N THR A 129 36.55 -9.03 0.10
CA THR A 129 36.72 -8.82 -1.34
C THR A 129 37.31 -10.08 -1.94
N ILE A 130 36.46 -10.97 -2.43
CA ILE A 130 36.88 -12.03 -3.35
C ILE A 130 37.08 -11.41 -4.72
N THR A 131 38.34 -11.14 -5.06
CA THR A 131 38.75 -10.93 -6.46
C THR A 131 38.49 -12.23 -7.21
N PRO A 132 37.60 -12.29 -8.22
CA PRO A 132 37.49 -13.47 -9.04
C PRO A 132 38.76 -13.59 -9.90
N THR A 133 39.67 -14.48 -9.50
CA THR A 133 40.68 -15.01 -10.42
C THR A 133 39.93 -15.77 -11.50
N ARG A 134 39.79 -15.14 -12.67
CA ARG A 134 39.26 -15.73 -13.89
C ARG A 134 40.15 -16.90 -14.29
N ALA A 135 39.81 -18.10 -13.84
CA ALA A 135 40.33 -19.33 -14.42
C ALA A 135 39.88 -19.37 -15.88
N ALA A 136 40.84 -19.53 -16.80
CA ALA A 136 40.56 -19.74 -18.20
C ALA A 136 39.65 -20.97 -18.34
N VAL A 137 38.42 -20.75 -18.80
CA VAL A 137 37.45 -21.80 -19.10
C VAL A 137 38.07 -22.65 -20.21
N ARG A 138 38.47 -23.88 -19.86
CA ARG A 138 38.84 -24.91 -20.82
C ARG A 138 37.62 -25.15 -21.71
N ALA A 139 37.78 -25.01 -23.02
CA ALA A 139 36.74 -25.24 -23.99
C ALA A 139 36.18 -26.66 -23.82
N THR A 140 34.98 -26.76 -23.22
CA THR A 140 34.23 -28.01 -23.13
C THR A 140 33.75 -28.35 -24.54
N ALA A 141 33.91 -29.60 -24.93
CA ALA A 141 33.40 -30.13 -26.21
C ALA A 141 31.91 -29.77 -26.39
N PRO A 142 31.45 -29.53 -27.64
CA PRO A 142 30.06 -29.20 -27.92
C PRO A 142 29.15 -30.27 -27.34
N VAL A 143 28.43 -29.91 -26.28
CA VAL A 143 27.37 -30.75 -25.71
C VAL A 143 26.28 -30.81 -26.76
N VAL A 144 26.03 -32.00 -27.29
CA VAL A 144 24.90 -32.27 -28.19
C VAL A 144 23.63 -31.79 -27.47
N PRO A 145 22.81 -30.91 -28.07
CA PRO A 145 21.59 -30.44 -27.44
C PRO A 145 20.74 -31.67 -27.07
N ALA A 146 20.52 -31.88 -25.78
CA ALA A 146 19.56 -32.87 -25.34
C ALA A 146 18.23 -32.50 -25.98
N THR A 147 17.69 -33.39 -26.82
CA THR A 147 16.38 -33.26 -27.45
C THR A 147 15.39 -32.90 -26.35
N ALA A 148 14.94 -31.65 -26.34
CA ALA A 148 14.05 -31.14 -25.31
C ALA A 148 12.82 -32.04 -25.27
N ALA A 149 12.62 -32.74 -24.15
CA ALA A 149 11.39 -33.48 -23.92
C ALA A 149 10.22 -32.48 -24.11
N PRO A 150 9.14 -32.88 -24.79
CA PRO A 150 8.01 -31.99 -25.02
C PRO A 150 7.54 -31.46 -23.67
N ALA A 151 7.74 -30.16 -23.44
CA ALA A 151 7.36 -29.50 -22.20
C ALA A 151 5.84 -29.62 -22.09
N PHE A 152 5.38 -30.46 -21.16
CA PHE A 152 3.97 -30.63 -20.89
C PHE A 152 3.44 -29.29 -20.38
N ARG A 153 2.73 -28.56 -21.25
CA ARG A 153 2.14 -27.27 -20.89
C ARG A 153 0.85 -27.53 -20.13
N LEU A 154 0.96 -27.64 -18.81
CA LEU A 154 -0.23 -27.54 -17.97
C LEU A 154 -0.83 -26.13 -18.14
N PRO A 155 -2.16 -26.01 -18.29
CA PRO A 155 -2.79 -24.70 -18.34
C PRO A 155 -2.53 -23.96 -17.02
N ALA A 156 -2.12 -22.70 -17.10
CA ALA A 156 -2.00 -21.85 -15.93
C ALA A 156 -3.38 -21.73 -15.23
N PRO A 157 -3.44 -21.72 -13.89
CA PRO A 157 -4.72 -21.52 -13.20
C PRO A 157 -5.34 -20.19 -13.59
N THR A 158 -6.67 -20.18 -13.65
CA THR A 158 -7.42 -18.94 -13.78
C THR A 158 -7.58 -18.32 -12.39
N ILE A 159 -7.13 -17.08 -12.23
CA ILE A 159 -7.33 -16.32 -10.99
C ILE A 159 -8.74 -15.73 -11.03
N THR A 160 -9.60 -16.16 -10.11
CA THR A 160 -11.02 -15.77 -9.99
C THR A 160 -11.26 -15.16 -8.61
N GLY A 161 -10.67 -14.00 -8.35
CA GLY A 161 -11.01 -13.16 -7.18
C GLY A 161 -12.10 -12.15 -7.50
N PRO A 162 -12.54 -11.29 -6.56
CA PRO A 162 -13.43 -10.19 -6.90
C PRO A 162 -12.83 -9.45 -8.10
N VAL A 163 -13.55 -9.47 -9.22
CA VAL A 163 -13.28 -8.63 -10.37
C VAL A 163 -14.01 -7.33 -10.08
N PRO A 164 -13.39 -6.29 -9.51
CA PRO A 164 -13.94 -4.98 -9.70
C PRO A 164 -13.67 -4.67 -11.17
N ASN A 165 -14.70 -4.51 -11.98
CA ASN A 165 -14.64 -4.07 -13.38
C ASN A 165 -13.45 -3.12 -13.70
N GLY A 166 -12.28 -3.66 -14.04
CA GLY A 166 -11.08 -2.86 -14.33
C GLY A 166 -10.56 -1.92 -13.23
N VAL A 167 -10.90 -2.10 -11.95
CA VAL A 167 -10.45 -1.18 -10.87
C VAL A 167 -9.32 -1.81 -10.05
N VAL A 168 -8.19 -1.10 -9.92
CA VAL A 168 -7.19 -1.41 -8.90
C VAL A 168 -7.86 -1.28 -7.53
N VAL A 169 -8.01 -2.39 -6.78
CA VAL A 169 -8.51 -2.34 -5.41
C VAL A 169 -7.43 -1.72 -4.53
N ILE A 170 -7.57 -0.42 -4.29
CA ILE A 170 -6.92 0.28 -3.18
C ILE A 170 -7.86 0.09 -1.99
N GLY A 171 -7.56 -0.85 -1.10
CA GLY A 171 -8.44 -1.20 0.00
C GLY A 171 -7.70 -1.92 1.12
N GLU A 172 -8.02 -1.54 2.36
CA GLU A 172 -7.44 -2.08 3.57
C GLU A 172 -7.53 -3.62 3.61
N SER A 173 -6.39 -4.27 3.82
CA SER A 173 -6.01 -5.68 4.10
C SER A 173 -7.02 -6.85 4.01
N ARG A 174 -8.32 -6.66 4.23
CA ARG A 174 -9.34 -7.71 4.30
C ARG A 174 -9.96 -8.09 2.96
N ALA A 175 -9.95 -7.22 1.95
CA ALA A 175 -10.55 -7.53 0.65
C ALA A 175 -9.76 -8.57 -0.18
N ASN A 176 -8.52 -8.90 0.23
CA ASN A 176 -7.57 -9.64 -0.59
C ASN A 176 -7.40 -11.12 -0.21
N ILE A 177 -8.00 -11.57 0.90
CA ILE A 177 -8.04 -12.99 1.27
C ILE A 177 -8.93 -13.83 0.32
N ASP A 178 -9.79 -13.16 -0.45
CA ASP A 178 -10.73 -13.78 -1.39
C ASP A 178 -10.11 -14.07 -2.78
N LEU A 179 -8.81 -13.85 -2.97
CA LEU A 179 -8.13 -14.33 -4.16
C LEU A 179 -8.26 -15.86 -4.25
N ARG A 180 -8.97 -16.33 -5.28
CA ARG A 180 -9.15 -17.75 -5.58
C ARG A 180 -8.34 -18.13 -6.81
N PHE A 181 -7.47 -19.11 -6.64
CA PHE A 181 -6.81 -19.82 -7.73
C PHE A 181 -7.71 -20.98 -8.11
N GLN A 182 -8.20 -21.02 -9.35
CA GLN A 182 -9.08 -22.09 -9.83
C GLN A 182 -8.44 -22.79 -11.02
N TRP A 183 -8.42 -24.12 -10.99
CA TRP A 183 -7.94 -24.95 -12.08
C TRP A 183 -9.14 -25.53 -12.84
N THR A 184 -9.12 -25.40 -14.16
CA THR A 184 -10.09 -26.01 -15.06
C THR A 184 -9.49 -27.30 -15.62
N TRP A 185 -10.11 -28.44 -15.29
CA TRP A 185 -9.65 -29.78 -15.69
C TRP A 185 -9.96 -30.12 -17.16
N ILE A 186 -10.10 -29.12 -18.03
CA ILE A 186 -10.62 -29.29 -19.40
C ILE A 186 -9.57 -29.93 -20.34
N CYS A 187 -8.47 -30.43 -19.79
CA CYS A 187 -7.43 -31.07 -20.56
C CYS A 187 -7.71 -32.56 -20.73
N SER A 188 -8.36 -32.94 -21.84
CA SER A 188 -8.61 -34.35 -22.22
C SER A 188 -7.33 -35.18 -22.43
N GLN A 189 -6.17 -34.54 -22.45
CA GLN A 189 -4.86 -35.18 -22.60
C GLN A 189 -3.96 -35.08 -21.37
N CYS A 190 -4.41 -34.45 -20.27
CA CYS A 190 -3.56 -34.29 -19.10
C CYS A 190 -3.61 -35.55 -18.22
N VAL A 191 -2.44 -36.07 -17.85
CA VAL A 191 -2.28 -37.19 -16.91
C VAL A 191 -2.50 -36.72 -15.47
N LEU A 192 -3.33 -35.69 -15.23
CA LEU A 192 -3.60 -35.20 -13.88
C LEU A 192 -4.76 -35.98 -13.29
N GLY A 193 -4.51 -36.68 -12.19
CA GLY A 193 -5.52 -37.43 -11.45
C GLY A 193 -6.15 -36.59 -10.32
N PRO A 194 -7.29 -37.04 -9.76
CA PRO A 194 -7.92 -36.39 -8.61
C PRO A 194 -7.05 -36.37 -7.34
N GLU A 195 -5.98 -37.17 -7.30
CA GLU A 195 -5.02 -37.25 -6.20
C GLU A 195 -3.81 -36.31 -6.37
N ASP A 196 -3.68 -35.63 -7.52
CA ASP A 196 -2.58 -34.70 -7.74
C ASP A 196 -2.78 -33.42 -6.92
N ARG A 197 -1.68 -32.91 -6.33
CA ARG A 197 -1.72 -31.75 -5.44
C ARG A 197 -1.22 -30.50 -6.15
N PHE A 198 -2.04 -29.46 -6.17
CA PHE A 198 -1.63 -28.16 -6.67
C PHE A 198 -0.98 -27.38 -5.53
N VAL A 199 0.25 -26.90 -5.74
CA VAL A 199 0.96 -26.07 -4.77
C VAL A 199 1.12 -24.68 -5.35
N VAL A 200 0.51 -23.70 -4.70
CA VAL A 200 0.74 -22.28 -5.02
C VAL A 200 1.81 -21.76 -4.08
N VAL A 201 2.85 -21.18 -4.65
CA VAL A 201 3.96 -20.61 -3.90
C VAL A 201 3.98 -19.10 -4.08
N VAL A 202 3.81 -18.38 -2.97
CA VAL A 202 3.82 -16.92 -2.94
C VAL A 202 5.12 -16.46 -2.31
N THR A 203 5.88 -15.66 -3.04
CA THR A 203 7.11 -15.03 -2.59
C THR A 203 6.89 -13.52 -2.44
N PHE A 204 7.25 -12.98 -1.29
CA PHE A 204 7.13 -11.55 -1.00
C PHE A 204 8.39 -11.05 -0.31
N LEU A 205 8.66 -9.76 -0.38
CA LEU A 205 9.74 -9.15 0.41
C LEU A 205 9.23 -8.86 1.81
N ASP A 206 9.94 -9.31 2.83
CA ASP A 206 9.61 -9.01 4.21
C ASP A 206 9.85 -7.52 4.53
N LYS A 207 8.91 -6.84 5.16
CA LYS A 207 8.98 -5.42 5.53
C LYS A 207 10.10 -5.12 6.53
N THR A 208 10.35 -6.03 7.45
CA THR A 208 11.36 -5.88 8.51
C THR A 208 12.75 -6.23 8.01
N THR A 209 12.90 -7.34 7.29
CA THR A 209 14.21 -7.85 6.89
C THR A 209 14.59 -7.49 5.45
N SER A 210 13.64 -7.04 4.62
CA SER A 210 13.80 -6.89 3.17
C SER A 210 14.28 -8.16 2.46
N ALA A 211 14.22 -9.32 3.13
CA ALA A 211 14.58 -10.60 2.55
C ALA A 211 13.34 -11.23 1.86
N PRO A 212 13.54 -11.98 0.77
CA PRO A 212 12.44 -12.74 0.16
C PRO A 212 11.98 -13.83 1.14
N LYS A 213 10.70 -13.81 1.47
CA LYS A 213 9.99 -14.86 2.19
C LYS A 213 9.06 -15.58 1.23
N THR A 214 8.96 -16.89 1.40
CA THR A 214 8.14 -17.75 0.56
C THR A 214 7.18 -18.54 1.43
N ILE A 215 5.90 -18.49 1.09
CA ILE A 215 4.83 -19.29 1.69
C ILE A 215 4.19 -20.14 0.61
N GLY A 216 3.71 -21.32 0.98
CA GLY A 216 3.03 -22.21 0.04
C GLY A 216 1.80 -22.83 0.66
N GLY A 217 0.76 -23.00 -0.15
CA GLY A 217 -0.42 -23.78 0.22
C GLY A 217 -0.68 -24.84 -0.84
N GLY A 218 -1.12 -26.01 -0.39
CA GLY A 218 -1.49 -27.12 -1.24
C GLY A 218 -2.99 -27.39 -1.17
N THR A 219 -3.60 -27.78 -2.29
CA THR A 219 -4.96 -28.31 -2.32
C THR A 219 -5.03 -29.56 -3.19
N VAL A 220 -5.95 -30.46 -2.83
CA VAL A 220 -6.40 -31.60 -3.66
C VAL A 220 -7.62 -31.20 -4.49
N GLY A 221 -8.27 -30.08 -4.13
CA GLY A 221 -9.45 -29.58 -4.83
C GLY A 221 -9.13 -28.72 -6.06
N ASN A 222 -10.19 -28.33 -6.77
CA ASN A 222 -10.10 -27.53 -8.00
C ASN A 222 -9.84 -26.05 -7.73
N TYR A 223 -9.71 -25.65 -6.46
CA TYR A 223 -9.42 -24.30 -6.08
C TYR A 223 -8.61 -24.24 -4.78
N LEU A 224 -7.85 -23.16 -4.65
CA LEU A 224 -7.11 -22.77 -3.45
C LEU A 224 -7.34 -21.29 -3.23
N THR A 225 -7.66 -20.88 -2.01
CA THR A 225 -7.78 -19.45 -1.70
C THR A 225 -6.52 -18.94 -1.01
N MET A 226 -6.24 -17.64 -1.15
CA MET A 226 -5.14 -17.00 -0.42
C MET A 226 -5.33 -17.15 1.10
N ALA A 227 -6.58 -17.13 1.57
CA ALA A 227 -6.91 -17.42 2.97
C ALA A 227 -6.41 -18.80 3.43
N ASP A 228 -6.46 -19.81 2.57
CA ASP A 228 -6.00 -21.17 2.91
C ASP A 228 -4.48 -21.26 2.97
N ILE A 229 -3.79 -20.57 2.05
CA ILE A 229 -2.32 -20.45 2.04
C ILE A 229 -1.85 -19.76 3.34
N VAL A 230 -2.48 -18.63 3.67
CA VAL A 230 -2.13 -17.82 4.84
C VAL A 230 -2.42 -18.59 6.14
N ARG A 231 -3.60 -19.21 6.27
CA ARG A 231 -3.96 -20.04 7.45
C ARG A 231 -2.98 -21.20 7.65
N GLY A 232 -2.55 -21.86 6.58
CA GLY A 232 -1.58 -22.95 6.65
C GLY A 232 -0.18 -22.50 7.12
N SER A 233 0.18 -21.23 6.90
CA SER A 233 1.49 -20.70 7.26
C SER A 233 1.63 -20.27 8.73
N GLY A 234 0.52 -20.14 9.46
CA GLY A 234 0.51 -19.62 10.84
C GLY A 234 0.96 -18.16 10.98
N THR A 235 1.08 -17.42 9.87
CA THR A 235 1.53 -16.02 9.87
C THR A 235 0.50 -15.12 9.19
N GLU A 236 0.25 -13.93 9.75
CA GLU A 236 -0.49 -12.88 9.06
C GLU A 236 0.43 -12.22 8.03
N VAL A 237 0.56 -12.88 6.88
CA VAL A 237 1.45 -12.51 5.76
C VAL A 237 1.25 -11.06 5.33
N TRP A 238 0.01 -10.57 5.38
CA TRP A 238 -0.38 -9.22 4.97
C TRP A 238 0.32 -8.11 5.77
N HIS A 239 0.68 -8.36 7.04
CA HIS A 239 1.42 -7.37 7.84
C HIS A 239 2.94 -7.44 7.65
N GLN A 240 3.43 -8.51 7.01
CA GLN A 240 4.85 -8.75 6.84
C GLN A 240 5.39 -8.36 5.46
N ALA A 241 4.54 -8.07 4.47
CA ALA A 241 5.02 -7.71 3.13
C ALA A 241 5.47 -6.24 3.05
N LYS A 242 6.59 -6.02 2.36
CA LYS A 242 7.15 -4.71 2.03
C LYS A 242 6.53 -4.22 0.72
N ASP A 243 6.07 -2.97 0.73
CA ASP A 243 5.55 -2.25 -0.46
C ASP A 243 4.44 -3.00 -1.20
N ASP A 244 3.75 -3.90 -0.49
CA ASP A 244 2.80 -4.84 -1.04
C ASP A 244 3.30 -5.54 -2.32
N ALA A 245 4.61 -5.74 -2.51
CA ALA A 245 5.11 -6.36 -3.73
C ALA A 245 5.08 -7.89 -3.58
N TYR A 246 4.04 -8.53 -4.09
CA TYR A 246 3.93 -9.99 -4.11
C TYR A 246 4.26 -10.53 -5.50
N GLN A 247 5.12 -11.54 -5.51
CA GLN A 247 5.36 -12.39 -6.67
C GLN A 247 4.84 -13.78 -6.33
N TRP A 248 4.09 -14.41 -7.22
CA TRP A 248 3.74 -15.81 -7.03
C TRP A 248 4.02 -16.61 -8.27
N TYR A 249 4.34 -17.87 -8.03
CA TYR A 249 4.45 -18.89 -9.05
C TYR A 249 3.65 -20.11 -8.60
N VAL A 250 3.06 -20.76 -9.59
CA VAL A 250 2.28 -21.97 -9.37
C VAL A 250 3.16 -23.14 -9.77
N GLN A 251 3.24 -24.13 -8.88
CA GLN A 251 3.97 -25.36 -9.13
C GLN A 251 3.04 -26.54 -8.93
N VAL A 252 2.84 -27.32 -9.98
CA VAL A 252 2.08 -28.56 -9.86
C VAL A 252 3.02 -29.64 -9.33
N LYS A 253 2.62 -30.33 -8.26
CA LYS A 253 3.40 -31.40 -7.65
C LYS A 253 2.61 -32.71 -7.66
N ARG A 254 3.33 -33.81 -7.85
CA ARG A 254 2.81 -35.16 -7.60
C ARG A 254 3.62 -35.76 -6.46
N GLY A 255 2.99 -35.89 -5.30
CA GLY A 255 3.73 -36.08 -4.04
C GLY A 255 4.66 -34.90 -3.77
N GLU A 256 5.95 -35.17 -3.56
CA GLU A 256 6.98 -34.13 -3.37
C GLU A 256 7.65 -33.69 -4.67
N GLN A 257 7.44 -34.42 -5.77
CA GLN A 257 8.14 -34.17 -7.02
C GLN A 257 7.45 -33.05 -7.82
N PRO A 258 8.19 -32.01 -8.24
CA PRO A 258 7.65 -30.97 -9.11
C PRO A 258 7.44 -31.54 -10.53
N LEU A 259 6.19 -31.47 -11.00
CA LEU A 259 5.83 -31.92 -12.36
C LEU A 259 6.09 -30.84 -13.41
N THR A 260 6.07 -29.57 -13.00
CA THR A 260 6.29 -28.43 -13.88
C THR A 260 7.44 -27.56 -13.42
N PRO A 261 8.17 -26.93 -14.36
CA PRO A 261 8.93 -25.73 -14.02
C PRO A 261 7.99 -24.70 -13.40
N ALA A 262 8.54 -23.80 -12.58
CA ALA A 262 7.76 -22.70 -12.01
C ALA A 262 7.03 -21.97 -13.14
N SER A 263 5.71 -21.79 -12.99
CA SER A 263 4.91 -21.04 -13.97
C SER A 263 5.46 -19.63 -14.15
N GLU A 264 4.99 -18.93 -15.19
CA GLU A 264 5.22 -17.49 -15.35
C GLU A 264 5.02 -16.76 -14.01
N THR A 265 5.97 -15.88 -13.69
CA THR A 265 5.94 -15.04 -12.48
C THR A 265 4.92 -13.95 -12.70
N TRP A 266 3.83 -13.98 -11.94
CA TRP A 266 2.85 -12.89 -11.97
C TRP A 266 3.25 -11.86 -10.91
N LYS A 267 3.39 -10.60 -11.32
CA LYS A 267 3.72 -9.49 -10.42
C LYS A 267 2.47 -8.64 -10.20
N PHE A 268 2.04 -8.56 -8.95
CA PHE A 268 0.98 -7.63 -8.55
C PHE A 268 1.63 -6.51 -7.76
N VAL A 269 1.42 -5.28 -8.21
CA VAL A 269 1.77 -4.08 -7.47
C VAL A 269 0.48 -3.59 -6.84
N TRP A 270 0.42 -3.59 -5.53
CA TRP A 270 -0.70 -3.03 -4.80
C TRP A 270 -0.37 -1.56 -4.53
N HIS A 271 -1.39 -0.71 -4.61
CA HIS A 271 -1.28 0.73 -4.42
C HIS A 271 -2.19 1.17 -3.29
#